data_AF-A0A6G8FLL9-F1
#
_entry.id   AF-A0A6G8FLL9-F1
#
_cell.length_a   1.000
_cell.length_b   1.000
_cell.length_c   1.000
_cell.angle_alpha   90.00
_cell.angle_beta   90.00
_cell.angle_gamma   90.00
#
_symmetry.space_group_name_H-M   'P 1'
#
loop_
_entity.id
_entity.type
_entity.pdbx_description
1 polymer ?
#
loop_
_entity_poly.entity_id
_entity_poly.type
_entity_poly.pdbx_seq_one_letter_code
_entity_poly.pdbx_strand_id
1 'polypeptide(L)'
;MYTSAPVKLTVVKSVNDAKDQATSDLDDAAAAAKDEIDLLPNLSAEEKTAAKDAIDKATTAAKDAVASASTVADAAAASTAGKASVAEVVTDATLADAKVAAVKELDEKAASVKDAIDALQNVSDAAKETAKAAVDQALAHAKTAVNGLNDAANIDAAVTEGADAMDDALSGVQADGDANLVTAKGKATSDLEGAAAAAKDTIDLLPNLSDAEKTAAKTAIDKAAADAKTAVEAAGTVAEASAAGAAGESAIQTALADAKLADAKLAAVKELDEKAASVKDAIDALQNVSDAEKETAKAAVDQALADAKTAVSGAADAAAVASAVTGGKQEMDDVYTPLAGQDQGNVDLAKDKATSDLDDAAEKAKKAIDLLPNLSAEEKTAAKTAIDTATNAAKNAVAGASTAAGAAAAAAAGQSTVAEVVADATLLDAKHAAVKELDAKAASVKDAIDALQNVSAAEKETAKAAVDQVLADAKTAMNGDADAVIDAAAVASAVTEGSRRWMASTLISPLRIRATSISRRTKRRRILTRRPLWRRMRLMRCRT
;
A
#
# COMPACT_ATOMS: atom_id res chain seq x y z
N MET A 1 -10.25 144.17 -56.96
CA MET A 1 -11.06 143.47 -57.98
C MET A 1 -11.32 142.06 -57.48
N TYR A 2 -12.60 141.70 -57.46
CA TYR A 2 -13.18 140.40 -57.12
C TYR A 2 -12.47 139.23 -57.83
N THR A 3 -12.26 138.08 -57.16
CA THR A 3 -12.98 136.83 -57.47
C THR A 3 -12.40 135.60 -56.74
N SER A 4 -13.31 134.95 -56.00
CA SER A 4 -13.46 133.53 -55.66
C SER A 4 -12.25 132.64 -55.43
N ALA A 5 -12.07 132.28 -54.15
CA ALA A 5 -11.55 130.98 -53.76
C ALA A 5 -12.41 129.85 -54.38
N PRO A 6 -11.81 128.73 -54.82
CA PRO A 6 -12.58 127.59 -55.27
C PRO A 6 -13.33 127.00 -54.07
N VAL A 7 -14.65 127.16 -54.07
CA VAL A 7 -15.54 126.39 -53.20
C VAL A 7 -15.33 124.93 -53.58
N LYS A 8 -14.71 124.17 -52.69
CA LYS A 8 -14.73 122.71 -52.71
C LYS A 8 -16.20 122.33 -52.67
N LEU A 9 -16.75 121.93 -53.82
CA LEU A 9 -18.13 121.47 -53.94
C LEU A 9 -18.21 120.12 -53.24
N THR A 10 -18.39 120.15 -51.92
CA THR A 10 -18.81 118.99 -51.16
C THR A 10 -20.17 118.63 -51.74
N VAL A 11 -20.26 117.54 -52.49
CA VAL A 11 -21.54 116.97 -52.93
C VAL A 11 -22.36 116.76 -51.65
N VAL A 12 -23.32 117.64 -51.40
CA VAL A 12 -24.28 117.44 -50.32
C VAL A 12 -25.15 116.29 -50.80
N LYS A 13 -24.85 115.07 -50.32
CA LYS A 13 -25.71 113.91 -50.56
C LYS A 13 -27.13 114.31 -50.21
N SER A 14 -28.06 114.16 -51.15
CA SER A 14 -29.47 114.29 -50.84
C SER A 14 -29.83 113.24 -49.78
N VAL A 15 -30.79 113.53 -48.91
CA VAL A 15 -31.29 112.54 -47.94
C VAL A 15 -31.77 111.28 -48.66
N ASN A 16 -32.32 111.42 -49.88
CA ASN A 16 -32.73 110.27 -50.70
C ASN A 16 -31.53 109.45 -51.20
N ASP A 17 -30.47 110.08 -51.71
CA ASP A 17 -29.24 109.36 -52.11
C ASP A 17 -28.63 108.59 -50.93
N ALA A 18 -28.71 109.15 -49.72
CA ALA A 18 -28.26 108.48 -48.50
C ALA A 18 -29.16 107.29 -48.12
N LYS A 19 -30.48 107.38 -48.33
CA LYS A 19 -31.42 106.26 -48.11
C LYS A 19 -31.23 105.13 -49.12
N ASP A 20 -31.02 105.47 -50.39
CA ASP A 20 -30.79 104.50 -51.46
C ASP A 20 -29.48 103.74 -51.20
N GLN A 21 -28.41 104.46 -50.86
CA GLN A 21 -27.14 103.83 -50.47
C GLN A 21 -27.30 102.95 -49.23
N ALA A 22 -27.96 103.45 -48.17
CA ALA A 22 -28.20 102.70 -46.95
C ALA A 22 -29.01 101.41 -47.18
N THR A 23 -29.94 101.42 -48.14
CA THR A 23 -30.74 100.26 -48.54
C THR A 23 -29.89 99.24 -49.29
N SER A 24 -29.09 99.67 -50.27
CA SER A 24 -28.15 98.81 -51.00
C SER A 24 -27.15 98.14 -50.05
N ASP A 25 -26.59 98.94 -49.12
CA ASP A 25 -25.67 98.49 -48.09
C ASP A 25 -26.26 97.41 -47.17
N LEU A 26 -27.57 97.47 -46.89
CA LEU A 26 -28.29 96.46 -46.11
C LEU A 26 -28.55 95.20 -46.92
N ASP A 27 -28.88 95.33 -48.21
CA ASP A 27 -29.04 94.20 -49.12
C ASP A 27 -27.74 93.41 -49.29
N ASP A 28 -26.63 94.11 -49.47
CA ASP A 28 -25.29 93.48 -49.58
C ASP A 28 -24.92 92.76 -48.27
N ALA A 29 -25.18 93.39 -47.12
CA ALA A 29 -24.92 92.79 -45.81
C ALA A 29 -25.81 91.56 -45.56
N ALA A 30 -27.08 91.60 -45.95
CA ALA A 30 -28.00 90.47 -45.83
C ALA A 30 -27.60 89.31 -46.73
N ALA A 31 -27.18 89.58 -47.97
CA ALA A 31 -26.69 88.55 -48.89
C ALA A 31 -25.43 87.87 -48.33
N ALA A 32 -24.44 88.65 -47.90
CA ALA A 32 -23.22 88.12 -47.29
C ALA A 32 -23.50 87.29 -46.04
N ALA A 33 -24.38 87.77 -45.15
CA ALA A 33 -24.78 87.03 -43.95
C ALA A 33 -25.44 85.68 -44.29
N LYS A 34 -26.30 85.62 -45.31
CA LYS A 34 -26.92 84.37 -45.75
C LYS A 34 -25.92 83.39 -46.35
N ASP A 35 -24.91 83.88 -47.07
CA ASP A 35 -23.81 83.07 -47.58
C ASP A 35 -22.98 82.48 -46.44
N GLU A 36 -22.71 83.27 -45.37
CA GLU A 36 -22.06 82.76 -44.16
C GLU A 36 -22.88 81.66 -43.47
N ILE A 37 -24.20 81.82 -43.35
CA ILE A 37 -25.10 80.77 -42.83
C ILE A 37 -25.03 79.48 -43.66
N ASP A 38 -24.92 79.58 -44.98
CA ASP A 38 -24.82 78.41 -45.85
C ASP A 38 -23.54 77.59 -45.61
N LEU A 39 -22.46 78.25 -45.22
CA LEU A 39 -21.16 77.63 -44.96
C LEU A 39 -21.08 76.91 -43.61
N LEU A 40 -22.03 77.12 -42.69
CA LEU A 40 -22.06 76.47 -41.38
C LEU A 40 -22.29 74.95 -41.54
N PRO A 41 -21.33 74.06 -41.22
CA PRO A 41 -21.39 72.67 -41.66
C PRO A 41 -22.26 71.75 -40.79
N ASN A 42 -22.61 72.16 -39.57
CA ASN A 42 -23.27 71.33 -38.58
C ASN A 42 -24.77 71.68 -38.42
N LEU A 43 -25.18 72.90 -38.76
CA LEU A 43 -26.61 73.26 -38.78
C LEU A 43 -27.39 72.45 -39.82
N SER A 44 -28.60 72.02 -39.44
CA SER A 44 -29.58 71.42 -40.33
C SER A 44 -30.09 72.41 -41.38
N ALA A 45 -30.72 71.90 -42.44
CA ALA A 45 -31.33 72.74 -43.46
C ALA A 45 -32.44 73.63 -42.89
N GLU A 46 -33.20 73.11 -41.93
CA GLU A 46 -34.26 73.81 -41.22
C GLU A 46 -33.70 74.95 -40.36
N GLU A 47 -32.62 74.71 -39.62
CA GLU A 47 -31.96 75.75 -38.79
C GLU A 47 -31.33 76.84 -39.66
N LYS A 48 -30.66 76.47 -40.76
CA LYS A 48 -30.14 77.44 -41.73
C LYS A 48 -31.25 78.29 -42.33
N THR A 49 -32.39 77.68 -42.66
CA THR A 49 -33.55 78.40 -43.20
C THR A 49 -34.09 79.40 -42.17
N ALA A 50 -34.26 78.98 -40.91
CA ALA A 50 -34.74 79.85 -39.84
C ALA A 50 -33.79 81.05 -39.58
N ALA A 51 -32.47 80.83 -39.64
CA ALA A 51 -31.48 81.91 -39.52
C ALA A 51 -31.57 82.90 -40.70
N LYS A 52 -31.74 82.40 -41.93
CA LYS A 52 -31.94 83.25 -43.11
C LYS A 52 -33.24 84.06 -43.07
N ASP A 53 -34.32 83.47 -42.57
CA ASP A 53 -35.59 84.18 -42.36
C ASP A 53 -35.45 85.28 -41.29
N ALA A 54 -34.66 85.04 -40.24
CA ALA A 54 -34.34 86.04 -39.23
C ALA A 54 -33.49 87.19 -39.81
N ILE A 55 -32.52 86.89 -40.70
CA ILE A 55 -31.78 87.90 -41.45
C ILE A 55 -32.73 88.74 -42.32
N ASP A 56 -33.66 88.12 -43.03
CA ASP A 56 -34.65 88.83 -43.87
C ASP A 56 -35.54 89.76 -43.04
N LYS A 57 -35.99 89.29 -41.87
CA LYS A 57 -36.79 90.09 -40.94
C LYS A 57 -35.99 91.27 -40.38
N ALA A 58 -34.75 91.06 -39.96
CA ALA A 58 -33.87 92.12 -39.47
C ALA A 58 -33.57 93.16 -40.56
N THR A 59 -33.30 92.69 -41.78
CA THR A 59 -33.04 93.54 -42.96
C THR A 59 -34.26 94.38 -43.32
N THR A 60 -35.46 93.78 -43.31
CA THR A 60 -36.72 94.48 -43.57
C THR A 60 -36.96 95.58 -42.53
N ALA A 61 -36.82 95.27 -41.23
CA ALA A 61 -36.98 96.25 -40.17
C ALA A 61 -35.96 97.41 -40.27
N ALA A 62 -34.72 97.10 -40.66
CA ALA A 62 -33.69 98.12 -40.90
C ALA A 62 -34.03 99.03 -42.09
N LYS A 63 -34.53 98.47 -43.20
CA LYS A 63 -34.99 99.23 -44.37
C LYS A 63 -36.17 100.15 -44.03
N ASP A 64 -37.11 99.70 -43.21
CA ASP A 64 -38.23 100.52 -42.73
C ASP A 64 -37.73 101.70 -41.88
N ALA A 65 -36.73 101.48 -41.03
CA ALA A 65 -36.07 102.54 -40.26
C ALA A 65 -35.33 103.54 -41.15
N VAL A 66 -34.61 103.06 -42.19
CA VAL A 66 -33.96 103.92 -43.20
C VAL A 66 -34.98 104.74 -43.98
N ALA A 67 -36.11 104.14 -44.38
CA ALA A 67 -37.19 104.84 -45.07
C ALA A 67 -37.78 105.97 -44.22
N SER A 68 -37.85 105.77 -42.90
CA SER A 68 -38.34 106.74 -41.91
C SER A 68 -37.34 107.84 -41.54
N ALA A 69 -36.07 107.73 -41.97
CA ALA A 69 -35.04 108.71 -41.66
C ALA A 69 -35.33 110.10 -42.25
N SER A 70 -35.07 111.17 -41.50
CA SER A 70 -35.29 112.56 -41.96
C SER A 70 -34.01 113.29 -42.31
N THR A 71 -32.85 112.76 -41.92
CA THR A 71 -31.52 113.30 -42.24
C THR A 71 -30.59 112.23 -42.80
N VAL A 72 -29.51 112.66 -43.44
CA VAL A 72 -28.42 111.76 -43.89
C VAL A 72 -27.82 110.99 -42.72
N ALA A 73 -27.70 111.62 -41.54
CA ALA A 73 -27.15 110.99 -40.35
C ALA A 73 -28.09 109.90 -39.80
N ASP A 74 -29.41 110.15 -39.79
CA ASP A 74 -30.40 109.17 -39.34
C ASP A 74 -30.43 107.94 -40.26
N ALA A 75 -30.34 108.14 -41.58
CA ALA A 75 -30.29 107.04 -42.55
C ALA A 75 -29.02 106.18 -42.36
N ALA A 76 -27.88 106.81 -42.11
CA ALA A 76 -26.62 106.11 -41.82
C ALA A 76 -26.66 105.36 -40.48
N ALA A 77 -27.26 105.95 -39.44
CA ALA A 77 -27.42 105.32 -38.13
C ALA A 77 -28.36 104.11 -38.21
N ALA A 78 -29.49 104.23 -38.92
CA ALA A 78 -30.42 103.13 -39.16
C ALA A 78 -29.77 101.97 -39.93
N SER A 79 -28.99 102.28 -40.98
CA SER A 79 -28.21 101.27 -41.71
C SER A 79 -27.19 100.57 -40.81
N THR A 80 -26.47 101.33 -39.98
CA THR A 80 -25.46 100.77 -39.05
C THR A 80 -26.11 99.85 -38.02
N ALA A 81 -27.23 100.27 -37.43
CA ALA A 81 -27.99 99.44 -36.48
C ALA A 81 -28.54 98.18 -37.15
N GLY A 82 -29.05 98.28 -38.38
CA GLY A 82 -29.53 97.15 -39.16
C GLY A 82 -28.44 96.13 -39.48
N LYS A 83 -27.27 96.59 -39.92
CA LYS A 83 -26.09 95.72 -40.13
C LYS A 83 -25.66 95.03 -38.83
N ALA A 84 -25.74 95.72 -37.69
CA ALA A 84 -25.45 95.11 -36.39
C ALA A 84 -26.47 94.02 -36.02
N SER A 85 -27.77 94.24 -36.24
CA SER A 85 -28.80 93.21 -36.01
C SER A 85 -28.66 92.01 -36.95
N VAL A 86 -28.27 92.21 -38.22
CA VAL A 86 -27.97 91.10 -39.14
C VAL A 86 -26.75 90.32 -38.66
N ALA A 87 -25.69 91.00 -38.23
CA ALA A 87 -24.48 90.36 -37.70
C ALA A 87 -24.73 89.58 -36.39
N GLU A 88 -25.65 90.05 -35.55
CA GLU A 88 -26.09 89.34 -34.35
C GLU A 88 -26.73 87.99 -34.69
N VAL A 89 -27.61 87.94 -35.71
CA VAL A 89 -28.20 86.68 -36.19
C VAL A 89 -27.12 85.70 -36.68
N VAL A 90 -26.09 86.19 -37.38
CA VAL A 90 -24.97 85.35 -37.82
C VAL A 90 -24.15 84.82 -36.63
N THR A 91 -23.94 85.66 -35.61
CA THR A 91 -23.23 85.27 -34.38
C THR A 91 -23.98 84.16 -33.64
N ASP A 92 -25.31 84.31 -33.50
CA ASP A 92 -26.17 83.30 -32.88
C ASP A 92 -26.16 81.98 -33.65
N ALA A 93 -26.23 82.04 -34.98
CA ALA A 93 -26.16 80.85 -35.82
C ALA A 93 -24.79 80.17 -35.77
N THR A 94 -23.70 80.94 -35.73
CA THR A 94 -22.33 80.40 -35.59
C THR A 94 -22.16 79.70 -34.23
N LEU A 95 -22.71 80.28 -33.16
CA LEU A 95 -22.72 79.65 -31.85
C LEU A 95 -23.53 78.34 -31.85
N ALA A 96 -24.70 78.34 -32.49
CA ALA A 96 -25.53 77.14 -32.61
C ALA A 96 -24.78 76.02 -33.39
N ASP A 97 -24.11 76.36 -34.49
CA ASP A 97 -23.30 75.40 -35.26
C ASP A 97 -22.20 74.77 -34.40
N ALA A 98 -21.46 75.59 -33.64
CA ALA A 98 -20.41 75.13 -32.73
C ALA A 98 -20.95 74.20 -31.62
N LYS A 99 -22.13 74.49 -31.06
CA LYS A 99 -22.79 73.62 -30.09
C LYS A 99 -23.20 72.27 -30.68
N VAL A 100 -23.74 72.27 -31.91
CA VAL A 100 -24.09 71.01 -32.60
C VAL A 100 -22.84 70.16 -32.84
N ALA A 101 -21.73 70.79 -33.27
CA ALA A 101 -20.45 70.10 -33.43
C ALA A 101 -19.96 69.46 -32.12
N ALA A 102 -19.96 70.22 -31.03
CA ALA A 102 -19.55 69.77 -29.70
C ALA A 102 -20.42 68.63 -29.14
N VAL A 103 -21.73 68.70 -29.33
CA VAL A 103 -22.64 67.61 -28.92
C VAL A 103 -22.36 66.33 -29.69
N LYS A 104 -22.10 66.44 -30.99
CA LYS A 104 -21.74 65.29 -31.83
C LYS A 104 -20.42 64.64 -31.38
N GLU A 105 -19.41 65.45 -31.07
CA GLU A 105 -18.13 64.97 -30.53
C GLU A 105 -18.31 64.19 -29.22
N LEU A 106 -19.12 64.71 -28.30
CA LEU A 106 -19.45 64.03 -27.05
C LEU A 106 -20.20 62.70 -27.27
N ASP A 107 -21.11 62.64 -28.25
CA ASP A 107 -21.81 61.40 -28.61
C ASP A 107 -20.85 60.32 -29.15
N GLU A 108 -19.93 60.71 -30.03
CA GLU A 108 -18.90 59.82 -30.57
C GLU A 108 -17.96 59.31 -29.47
N LYS A 109 -17.54 60.20 -28.56
CA LYS A 109 -16.73 59.86 -27.38
C LYS A 109 -17.46 58.86 -26.48
N ALA A 110 -18.72 59.13 -26.13
CA ALA A 110 -19.50 58.25 -25.28
C ALA A 110 -19.67 56.85 -25.89
N ALA A 111 -19.90 56.75 -27.21
CA ALA A 111 -19.96 55.47 -27.91
C ALA A 111 -18.62 54.71 -27.80
N SER A 112 -17.51 55.38 -28.12
CA SER A 112 -16.17 54.77 -28.04
C SER A 112 -15.82 54.29 -26.63
N VAL A 113 -16.19 55.04 -25.59
CA VAL A 113 -15.93 54.65 -24.20
C VAL A 113 -16.76 53.43 -23.80
N LYS A 114 -18.03 53.36 -24.20
CA LYS A 114 -18.87 52.18 -23.93
C LYS A 114 -18.33 50.92 -24.62
N ASP A 115 -17.84 51.04 -25.84
CA ASP A 115 -17.19 49.93 -26.56
C ASP A 115 -15.93 49.45 -25.82
N ALA A 116 -15.12 50.38 -25.27
CA ALA A 116 -13.97 50.04 -24.45
C ALA A 116 -14.36 49.32 -23.16
N ILE A 117 -15.43 49.76 -22.48
CA ILE A 117 -15.99 49.08 -21.30
C ILE A 117 -16.43 47.65 -21.64
N ASP A 118 -17.07 47.45 -22.79
CA ASP A 118 -17.50 46.12 -23.24
C ASP A 118 -16.33 45.17 -23.47
N ALA A 119 -15.20 45.68 -23.95
CA ALA A 119 -14.00 44.88 -24.19
C ALA A 119 -13.25 44.48 -22.91
N LEU A 120 -13.51 45.14 -21.77
CA LEU A 120 -12.82 44.85 -20.50
C LEU A 120 -13.00 43.39 -20.07
N GLN A 121 -11.91 42.80 -19.59
CA GLN A 121 -11.90 41.48 -18.98
C GLN A 121 -11.91 41.59 -17.45
N ASN A 122 -12.15 40.48 -16.76
CA ASN A 122 -12.07 40.39 -15.29
C ASN A 122 -13.09 41.24 -14.52
N VAL A 123 -14.09 41.79 -15.20
CA VAL A 123 -15.22 42.52 -14.62
C VAL A 123 -16.52 41.82 -14.97
N SER A 124 -17.51 41.93 -14.09
CA SER A 124 -18.83 41.35 -14.33
C SER A 124 -19.63 42.22 -15.31
N ASP A 125 -20.58 41.60 -16.02
CA ASP A 125 -21.49 42.32 -16.91
C ASP A 125 -22.28 43.40 -16.14
N ALA A 126 -22.65 43.14 -14.88
CA ALA A 126 -23.32 44.12 -14.03
C ALA A 126 -22.45 45.36 -13.74
N ALA A 127 -21.14 45.17 -13.53
CA ALA A 127 -20.21 46.29 -13.35
C ALA A 127 -20.04 47.08 -14.65
N LYS A 128 -19.95 46.40 -15.80
CA LYS A 128 -19.91 47.05 -17.12
C LYS A 128 -21.16 47.89 -17.37
N GLU A 129 -22.34 47.34 -17.12
CA GLU A 129 -23.60 48.07 -17.30
C GLU A 129 -23.70 49.29 -16.36
N THR A 130 -23.20 49.17 -15.12
CA THR A 130 -23.12 50.30 -14.19
C THR A 130 -22.18 51.40 -14.71
N ALA A 131 -21.03 51.03 -15.26
CA ALA A 131 -20.08 51.98 -15.84
C ALA A 131 -20.64 52.67 -17.10
N LYS A 132 -21.35 51.93 -17.99
CA LYS A 132 -22.04 52.52 -19.14
C LYS A 132 -23.12 53.52 -18.74
N ALA A 133 -23.86 53.24 -17.67
CA ALA A 133 -24.84 54.17 -17.13
C ALA A 133 -24.19 55.45 -16.57
N ALA A 134 -22.98 55.36 -16.01
CA ALA A 134 -22.21 56.53 -15.60
C ALA A 134 -21.75 57.37 -16.81
N VAL A 135 -21.33 56.71 -17.92
CA VAL A 135 -21.02 57.39 -19.19
C VAL A 135 -22.25 58.13 -19.74
N ASP A 136 -23.44 57.51 -19.70
CA ASP A 136 -24.68 58.17 -20.14
C ASP A 136 -25.02 59.41 -19.30
N GLN A 137 -24.79 59.36 -17.99
CA GLN A 137 -24.98 60.51 -17.11
C GLN A 137 -23.97 61.63 -17.41
N ALA A 138 -22.68 61.29 -17.59
CA ALA A 138 -21.64 62.24 -17.96
C ALA A 138 -21.96 62.92 -19.30
N LEU A 139 -22.43 62.14 -20.30
CA LEU A 139 -22.87 62.65 -21.59
C LEU A 139 -24.05 63.62 -21.45
N ALA A 140 -25.07 63.25 -20.68
CA ALA A 140 -26.23 64.11 -20.45
C ALA A 140 -25.84 65.44 -19.78
N HIS A 141 -24.93 65.41 -18.80
CA HIS A 141 -24.40 66.60 -18.15
C HIS A 141 -23.61 67.47 -19.13
N ALA A 142 -22.71 66.88 -19.92
CA ALA A 142 -21.90 67.59 -20.90
C ALA A 142 -22.76 68.27 -21.98
N LYS A 143 -23.77 67.57 -22.52
CA LYS A 143 -24.72 68.16 -23.47
C LYS A 143 -25.51 69.33 -22.85
N THR A 144 -25.88 69.21 -21.58
CA THR A 144 -26.56 70.30 -20.87
C THR A 144 -25.65 71.51 -20.70
N ALA A 145 -24.38 71.29 -20.35
CA ALA A 145 -23.38 72.35 -20.21
C ALA A 145 -23.15 73.09 -21.54
N VAL A 146 -22.86 72.36 -22.63
CA VAL A 146 -22.66 72.92 -23.98
C VAL A 146 -23.88 73.73 -24.43
N ASN A 147 -25.09 73.18 -24.29
CA ASN A 147 -26.30 73.87 -24.71
C ASN A 147 -26.60 75.13 -23.89
N GLY A 148 -26.18 75.17 -22.62
CA GLY A 148 -26.36 76.29 -21.71
C GLY A 148 -25.43 77.49 -21.95
N LEU A 149 -24.41 77.37 -22.79
CA LEU A 149 -23.46 78.45 -23.07
C LEU A 149 -24.10 79.57 -23.91
N ASN A 150 -23.69 80.82 -23.70
CA ASN A 150 -24.18 81.99 -24.45
C ASN A 150 -23.13 82.58 -25.41
N ASP A 151 -21.91 82.03 -25.39
CA ASP A 151 -20.83 82.35 -26.31
C ASP A 151 -19.98 81.10 -26.57
N ALA A 152 -19.07 81.20 -27.54
CA ALA A 152 -18.24 80.07 -27.96
C ALA A 152 -17.02 79.84 -27.06
N ALA A 153 -16.70 80.75 -26.13
CA ALA A 153 -15.40 80.75 -25.44
C ALA A 153 -15.21 79.54 -24.52
N ASN A 154 -16.30 78.94 -24.03
CA ASN A 154 -16.26 77.84 -23.07
C ASN A 154 -16.76 76.50 -23.64
N ILE A 155 -17.04 76.41 -24.95
CA ILE A 155 -17.52 75.16 -25.57
C ILE A 155 -16.48 74.05 -25.41
N ASP A 156 -15.23 74.33 -25.78
CA ASP A 156 -14.13 73.35 -25.71
C ASP A 156 -13.89 72.87 -24.27
N ALA A 157 -14.03 73.77 -23.30
CA ALA A 157 -13.91 73.42 -21.88
C ALA A 157 -15.02 72.45 -21.44
N ALA A 158 -16.28 72.72 -21.83
CA ALA A 158 -17.41 71.85 -21.51
C ALA A 158 -17.31 70.47 -22.20
N VAL A 159 -16.81 70.42 -23.43
CA VAL A 159 -16.52 69.17 -24.14
C VAL A 159 -15.42 68.38 -23.42
N THR A 160 -14.33 69.04 -23.05
CA THR A 160 -13.20 68.42 -22.34
C THR A 160 -13.66 67.83 -21.00
N GLU A 161 -14.37 68.61 -20.17
CA GLU A 161 -14.88 68.14 -18.88
C GLU A 161 -15.83 66.93 -19.03
N GLY A 162 -16.68 66.96 -20.06
CA GLY A 162 -17.56 65.84 -20.40
C GLY A 162 -16.81 64.58 -20.82
N ALA A 163 -15.80 64.73 -21.69
CA ALA A 163 -14.96 63.64 -22.16
C ALA A 163 -14.14 63.02 -21.01
N ASP A 164 -13.55 63.85 -20.15
CA ASP A 164 -12.80 63.43 -18.97
C ASP A 164 -13.69 62.62 -18.01
N ALA A 165 -14.92 63.08 -17.75
CA ALA A 165 -15.86 62.36 -16.88
C ALA A 165 -16.25 60.97 -17.44
N MET A 166 -16.29 60.80 -18.76
CA MET A 166 -16.52 59.49 -19.38
C MET A 166 -15.28 58.59 -19.28
N ASP A 167 -14.08 59.15 -19.45
CA ASP A 167 -12.82 58.42 -19.32
C ASP A 167 -12.56 57.98 -17.86
N ASP A 168 -13.00 58.78 -16.89
CA ASP A 168 -12.98 58.42 -15.46
C ASP A 168 -13.88 57.20 -15.17
N ALA A 169 -15.06 57.13 -15.79
CA ALA A 169 -15.96 55.98 -15.65
C ALA A 169 -15.32 54.69 -16.19
N LEU A 170 -14.61 54.75 -17.32
CA LEU A 170 -13.85 53.63 -17.88
C LEU A 170 -12.67 53.23 -16.98
N SER A 171 -11.89 54.21 -16.53
CA SER A 171 -10.72 53.97 -15.68
C SER A 171 -11.09 53.32 -14.35
N GLY A 172 -12.23 53.72 -13.77
CA GLY A 172 -12.76 53.12 -12.55
C GLY A 172 -13.07 51.63 -12.71
N VAL A 173 -13.82 51.24 -13.74
CA VAL A 173 -14.16 49.82 -13.96
C VAL A 173 -12.94 49.01 -14.43
N GLN A 174 -11.98 49.61 -15.14
CA GLN A 174 -10.72 48.95 -15.47
C GLN A 174 -9.92 48.59 -14.22
N ALA A 175 -9.84 49.50 -13.25
CA ALA A 175 -9.15 49.26 -11.98
C ALA A 175 -9.79 48.10 -11.18
N ASP A 176 -11.12 47.96 -11.23
CA ASP A 176 -11.81 46.81 -10.62
C ASP A 176 -11.40 45.49 -11.28
N GLY A 177 -11.27 45.46 -12.60
CA GLY A 177 -10.80 44.28 -13.35
C GLY A 177 -9.40 43.85 -12.96
N ASP A 178 -8.48 44.82 -12.84
CA ASP A 178 -7.10 44.57 -12.39
C ASP A 178 -7.07 44.06 -10.95
N ALA A 179 -7.86 44.65 -10.05
CA ALA A 179 -7.97 44.23 -8.65
C ALA A 179 -8.54 42.80 -8.51
N ASN A 180 -9.55 42.46 -9.32
CA ASN A 180 -10.12 41.11 -9.35
C ASN A 180 -9.09 40.07 -9.79
N LEU A 181 -8.28 40.38 -10.81
CA LEU A 181 -7.21 39.49 -11.27
C LEU A 181 -6.15 39.28 -10.19
N VAL A 182 -5.68 40.35 -9.53
CA VAL A 182 -4.72 40.28 -8.43
C VAL A 182 -5.25 39.42 -7.28
N THR A 183 -6.52 39.61 -6.93
CA THR A 183 -7.19 38.82 -5.87
C THR A 183 -7.26 37.34 -6.24
N ALA A 184 -7.63 37.01 -7.49
CA ALA A 184 -7.69 35.64 -7.97
C ALA A 184 -6.32 34.95 -7.94
N LYS A 185 -5.26 35.63 -8.40
CA LYS A 185 -3.88 35.13 -8.32
C LYS A 185 -3.45 34.89 -6.88
N GLY A 186 -3.67 35.86 -5.99
CA GLY A 186 -3.34 35.73 -4.57
C GLY A 186 -4.03 34.55 -3.90
N LYS A 187 -5.32 34.33 -4.20
CA LYS A 187 -6.07 33.17 -3.71
C LYS A 187 -5.48 31.85 -4.22
N ALA A 188 -5.28 31.73 -5.54
CA ALA A 188 -4.74 30.51 -6.13
C ALA A 188 -3.33 30.18 -5.58
N THR A 189 -2.47 31.17 -5.41
CA THR A 189 -1.14 31.01 -4.81
C THR A 189 -1.24 30.54 -3.35
N SER A 190 -2.14 31.11 -2.55
CA SER A 190 -2.37 30.68 -1.16
C SER A 190 -2.92 29.25 -1.07
N ASP A 191 -3.85 28.88 -1.95
CA ASP A 191 -4.43 27.53 -1.99
C ASP A 191 -3.34 26.49 -2.33
N LEU A 192 -2.47 26.80 -3.30
CA LEU A 192 -1.32 25.95 -3.67
C LEU A 192 -0.32 25.75 -2.52
N GLU A 193 -0.05 26.80 -1.74
CA GLU A 193 0.80 26.72 -0.54
C GLU A 193 0.20 25.80 0.52
N GLY A 194 -1.10 25.95 0.78
CA GLY A 194 -1.83 25.09 1.70
C GLY A 194 -1.82 23.62 1.26
N ALA A 195 -2.11 23.37 -0.02
CA ALA A 195 -2.11 22.03 -0.59
C ALA A 195 -0.72 21.38 -0.53
N ALA A 196 0.34 22.12 -0.88
CA ALA A 196 1.71 21.63 -0.81
C ALA A 196 2.14 21.31 0.62
N ALA A 197 1.79 22.16 1.60
CA ALA A 197 2.08 21.92 3.01
C ALA A 197 1.38 20.65 3.52
N ALA A 198 0.07 20.52 3.29
CA ALA A 198 -0.70 19.35 3.71
C ALA A 198 -0.19 18.03 3.07
N ALA A 199 0.23 18.09 1.80
CA ALA A 199 0.82 16.94 1.13
C ALA A 199 2.17 16.53 1.77
N LYS A 200 3.03 17.50 2.11
CA LYS A 200 4.30 17.24 2.80
C LYS A 200 4.10 16.66 4.19
N ASP A 201 3.13 17.16 4.95
CA ASP A 201 2.77 16.62 6.26
C ASP A 201 2.30 15.16 6.14
N THR A 202 1.53 14.85 5.08
CA THR A 202 1.12 13.47 4.80
C THR A 202 2.33 12.58 4.49
N ILE A 203 3.31 13.07 3.73
CA ILE A 203 4.55 12.34 3.43
C ILE A 203 5.37 12.05 4.70
N ASP A 204 5.39 12.97 5.66
CA ASP A 204 6.10 12.74 6.93
C ASP A 204 5.55 11.56 7.73
N LEU A 205 4.26 11.31 7.61
CA LEU A 205 3.56 10.22 8.30
C LEU A 205 3.67 8.87 7.60
N LEU A 206 4.27 8.79 6.40
CA LEU A 206 4.48 7.52 5.69
C LEU A 206 5.56 6.69 6.41
N PRO A 207 5.24 5.49 6.93
CA PRO A 207 6.12 4.79 7.88
C PRO A 207 7.20 3.94 7.23
N ASN A 208 7.07 3.59 5.94
CA ASN A 208 7.98 2.67 5.26
C ASN A 208 9.00 3.40 4.39
N LEU A 209 8.71 4.62 3.93
CA LEU A 209 9.68 5.45 3.21
C LEU A 209 10.85 5.87 4.11
N SER A 210 12.06 5.79 3.56
CA SER A 210 13.25 6.38 4.17
C SER A 210 13.22 7.91 4.15
N ASP A 211 14.05 8.55 4.98
CA ASP A 211 14.18 10.01 5.01
C ASP A 211 14.59 10.59 3.65
N ALA A 212 15.44 9.87 2.90
CA ALA A 212 15.86 10.27 1.57
C ALA A 212 14.70 10.23 0.56
N GLU A 213 13.86 9.19 0.60
CA GLU A 213 12.68 9.06 -0.26
C GLU A 213 11.61 10.09 0.10
N LYS A 214 11.37 10.34 1.40
CA LYS A 214 10.49 11.42 1.85
C LYS A 214 10.97 12.77 1.33
N THR A 215 12.27 13.03 1.41
CA THR A 215 12.88 14.28 0.91
C THR A 215 12.68 14.41 -0.60
N ALA A 216 12.88 13.35 -1.37
CA ALA A 216 12.65 13.35 -2.81
C ALA A 216 11.17 13.60 -3.16
N ALA A 217 10.24 12.95 -2.45
CA ALA A 217 8.80 13.16 -2.64
C ALA A 217 8.38 14.60 -2.32
N LYS A 218 8.87 15.18 -1.20
CA LYS A 218 8.62 16.59 -0.85
C LYS A 218 9.19 17.56 -1.88
N THR A 219 10.34 17.23 -2.47
CA THR A 219 10.95 18.02 -3.55
C THR A 219 10.07 18.00 -4.81
N ALA A 220 9.45 16.87 -5.14
CA ALA A 220 8.50 16.79 -6.25
C ALA A 220 7.25 17.66 -6.00
N ILE A 221 6.74 17.67 -4.76
CA ILE A 221 5.64 18.56 -4.33
C ILE A 221 6.04 20.03 -4.47
N ASP A 222 7.23 20.40 -4.00
CA ASP A 222 7.76 21.77 -4.12
C ASP A 222 7.87 22.21 -5.57
N LYS A 223 8.37 21.32 -6.44
CA LYS A 223 8.45 21.59 -7.86
C LYS A 223 7.06 21.82 -8.47
N ALA A 224 6.10 20.93 -8.20
CA ALA A 224 4.74 21.07 -8.70
C ALA A 224 4.09 22.39 -8.26
N ALA A 225 4.26 22.76 -6.98
CA ALA A 225 3.75 24.01 -6.45
C ALA A 225 4.44 25.24 -7.10
N ALA A 226 5.75 25.20 -7.32
CA ALA A 226 6.49 26.28 -7.96
C ALA A 226 6.11 26.48 -9.44
N ASP A 227 5.98 25.38 -10.19
CA ASP A 227 5.54 25.41 -11.59
C ASP A 227 4.10 25.99 -11.66
N ALA A 228 3.22 25.57 -10.76
CA ALA A 228 1.85 26.07 -10.69
C ALA A 228 1.76 27.56 -10.35
N LYS A 229 2.53 28.03 -9.36
CA LYS A 229 2.61 29.47 -9.02
C LYS A 229 3.09 30.30 -10.20
N THR A 230 4.06 29.78 -10.97
CA THR A 230 4.53 30.45 -12.19
C THR A 230 3.41 30.57 -13.23
N ALA A 231 2.58 29.53 -13.38
CA ALA A 231 1.44 29.56 -14.29
C ALA A 231 0.32 30.52 -13.83
N VAL A 232 0.03 30.57 -12.51
CA VAL A 232 -0.91 31.54 -11.92
C VAL A 232 -0.42 32.97 -12.18
N GLU A 233 0.87 33.22 -11.99
CA GLU A 233 1.44 34.55 -12.17
C GLU A 233 1.42 35.00 -13.64
N ALA A 234 1.51 34.06 -14.58
CA ALA A 234 1.39 34.32 -16.02
C ALA A 234 -0.06 34.54 -16.50
N ALA A 235 -1.08 34.23 -15.69
CA ALA A 235 -2.47 34.35 -16.12
C ALA A 235 -2.88 35.80 -16.44
N GLY A 236 -3.61 36.01 -17.54
CA GLY A 236 -4.16 37.33 -17.93
C GLY A 236 -5.59 37.55 -17.44
N THR A 237 -6.27 36.47 -17.07
CA THR A 237 -7.67 36.50 -16.63
C THR A 237 -7.90 35.75 -15.31
N VAL A 238 -8.98 36.10 -14.61
CA VAL A 238 -9.43 35.41 -13.39
C VAL A 238 -9.67 33.92 -13.65
N ALA A 239 -10.23 33.58 -14.81
CA ALA A 239 -10.49 32.20 -15.21
C ALA A 239 -9.19 31.41 -15.43
N GLU A 240 -8.21 32.01 -16.12
CA GLU A 240 -6.89 31.39 -16.31
C GLU A 240 -6.13 31.20 -14.99
N ALA A 241 -6.16 32.19 -14.09
CA ALA A 241 -5.52 32.08 -12.77
C ALA A 241 -6.14 30.93 -11.95
N SER A 242 -7.48 30.82 -11.98
CA SER A 242 -8.21 29.73 -11.30
C SER A 242 -7.88 28.37 -11.91
N ALA A 243 -7.82 28.27 -13.24
CA ALA A 243 -7.48 27.03 -13.94
C ALA A 243 -6.02 26.59 -13.67
N ALA A 244 -5.08 27.53 -13.65
CA ALA A 244 -3.69 27.27 -13.30
C ALA A 244 -3.56 26.77 -11.85
N GLY A 245 -4.28 27.37 -10.91
CA GLY A 245 -4.34 26.91 -9.52
C GLY A 245 -4.86 25.47 -9.40
N ALA A 246 -5.98 25.15 -10.06
CA ALA A 246 -6.56 23.80 -10.05
C ALA A 246 -5.63 22.74 -10.68
N ALA A 247 -4.99 23.08 -11.81
CA ALA A 247 -4.01 22.19 -12.43
C ALA A 247 -2.80 21.93 -11.51
N GLY A 248 -2.34 22.96 -10.80
CA GLY A 248 -1.28 22.85 -9.82
C GLY A 248 -1.63 21.96 -8.63
N GLU A 249 -2.84 22.10 -8.09
CA GLU A 249 -3.33 21.24 -7.01
C GLU A 249 -3.40 19.77 -7.47
N SER A 250 -3.84 19.50 -8.70
CA SER A 250 -3.83 18.15 -9.27
C SER A 250 -2.42 17.58 -9.41
N ALA A 251 -1.43 18.39 -9.81
CA ALA A 251 -0.04 17.98 -9.88
C ALA A 251 0.56 17.66 -8.50
N ILE A 252 0.24 18.47 -7.49
CA ILE A 252 0.62 18.22 -6.08
C ILE A 252 0.01 16.89 -5.61
N GLN A 253 -1.27 16.65 -5.87
CA GLN A 253 -1.93 15.39 -5.47
C GLN A 253 -1.36 14.17 -6.18
N THR A 254 -0.94 14.31 -7.45
CA THR A 254 -0.28 13.24 -8.19
C THR A 254 1.05 12.87 -7.54
N ALA A 255 1.91 13.86 -7.24
CA ALA A 255 3.18 13.61 -6.55
C ALA A 255 2.98 13.00 -5.15
N LEU A 256 1.89 13.36 -4.44
CA LEU A 256 1.54 12.73 -3.17
C LEU A 256 1.10 11.27 -3.35
N ALA A 257 0.31 10.97 -4.38
CA ALA A 257 -0.13 9.62 -4.70
C ALA A 257 1.05 8.70 -5.03
N ASP A 258 2.03 9.21 -5.79
CA ASP A 258 3.27 8.47 -6.11
C ASP A 258 4.04 8.10 -4.83
N ALA A 259 4.15 9.02 -3.87
CA ALA A 259 4.80 8.76 -2.58
C ALA A 259 4.04 7.70 -1.75
N LYS A 260 2.71 7.77 -1.72
CA LYS A 260 1.87 6.76 -1.03
C LYS A 260 2.00 5.38 -1.66
N LEU A 261 2.08 5.31 -3.00
CA LEU A 261 2.28 4.05 -3.70
C LEU A 261 3.66 3.46 -3.41
N ALA A 262 4.70 4.30 -3.38
CA ALA A 262 6.04 3.86 -3.00
C ALA A 262 6.08 3.29 -1.57
N ASP A 263 5.44 3.95 -0.61
CA ASP A 263 5.31 3.45 0.77
C ASP A 263 4.60 2.07 0.82
N ALA A 264 3.49 1.93 0.09
CA ALA A 264 2.74 0.68 0.01
C ALA A 264 3.57 -0.47 -0.61
N LYS A 265 4.40 -0.18 -1.63
CA LYS A 265 5.32 -1.16 -2.23
C LYS A 265 6.36 -1.64 -1.22
N LEU A 266 6.92 -0.73 -0.40
CA LEU A 266 7.88 -1.10 0.63
C LEU A 266 7.24 -1.96 1.73
N ALA A 267 6.01 -1.62 2.16
CA ALA A 267 5.25 -2.44 3.10
C ALA A 267 5.00 -3.86 2.56
N ALA A 268 4.60 -3.97 1.29
CA ALA A 268 4.36 -5.24 0.61
C ALA A 268 5.62 -6.12 0.52
N VAL A 269 6.78 -5.51 0.23
CA VAL A 269 8.07 -6.23 0.20
C VAL A 269 8.39 -6.82 1.58
N LYS A 270 8.19 -6.04 2.66
CA LYS A 270 8.41 -6.53 4.03
C LYS A 270 7.48 -7.70 4.39
N GLU A 271 6.21 -7.60 4.02
CA GLU A 271 5.23 -8.67 4.25
C GLU A 271 5.58 -9.97 3.50
N LEU A 272 6.10 -9.84 2.27
CA LEU A 272 6.59 -10.99 1.49
C LEU A 272 7.85 -11.60 2.11
N ASP A 273 8.78 -10.77 2.61
CA ASP A 273 9.97 -11.24 3.33
C ASP A 273 9.60 -12.04 4.59
N GLU A 274 8.66 -11.55 5.38
CA GLU A 274 8.15 -12.24 6.58
C GLU A 274 7.46 -13.56 6.22
N LYS A 275 6.67 -13.61 5.13
CA LYS A 275 6.06 -14.84 4.64
C LYS A 275 7.12 -15.86 4.21
N ALA A 276 8.10 -15.44 3.42
CA ALA A 276 9.15 -16.33 2.93
C ALA A 276 9.97 -16.93 4.08
N ALA A 277 10.29 -16.12 5.10
CA ALA A 277 10.96 -16.61 6.31
C ALA A 277 10.11 -17.67 7.04
N SER A 278 8.82 -17.38 7.27
CA SER A 278 7.89 -18.30 7.92
C SER A 278 7.74 -19.63 7.17
N VAL A 279 7.66 -19.59 5.84
CA VAL A 279 7.57 -20.81 5.01
C VAL A 279 8.88 -21.63 5.09
N LYS A 280 10.05 -20.98 5.08
CA LYS A 280 11.33 -21.68 5.25
C LYS A 280 11.47 -22.33 6.63
N ASP A 281 11.03 -21.65 7.68
CA ASP A 281 10.99 -22.22 9.04
C ASP A 281 10.08 -23.47 9.09
N ALA A 282 8.94 -23.43 8.40
CA ALA A 282 8.03 -24.58 8.29
C ALA A 282 8.67 -25.75 7.52
N ILE A 283 9.42 -25.47 6.44
CA ILE A 283 10.19 -26.48 5.69
C ILE A 283 11.26 -27.12 6.59
N ASP A 284 11.98 -26.32 7.39
CA ASP A 284 13.01 -26.81 8.29
C ASP A 284 12.46 -27.75 9.36
N ALA A 285 11.24 -27.48 9.84
CA ALA A 285 10.56 -28.27 10.87
C ALA A 285 10.10 -29.67 10.40
N LEU A 286 10.06 -29.95 9.09
CA LEU A 286 9.72 -31.29 8.56
C LEU A 286 10.74 -32.32 9.03
N GLN A 287 10.33 -33.54 9.38
CA GLN A 287 11.21 -34.53 10.05
C GLN A 287 11.51 -35.77 9.20
N ASN A 288 10.68 -36.02 8.20
CA ASN A 288 10.68 -37.24 7.39
C ASN A 288 10.98 -36.93 5.91
N VAL A 289 11.48 -35.73 5.63
CA VAL A 289 11.95 -35.28 4.31
C VAL A 289 13.46 -35.08 4.38
N SER A 290 14.19 -35.36 3.29
CA SER A 290 15.64 -35.24 3.28
C SER A 290 16.11 -33.78 3.29
N ASP A 291 17.32 -33.54 3.78
CA ASP A 291 17.93 -32.20 3.79
C ASP A 291 18.07 -31.62 2.38
N ALA A 292 18.32 -32.47 1.37
CA ALA A 292 18.43 -32.04 -0.03
C ALA A 292 17.10 -31.56 -0.62
N GLU A 293 16.00 -32.23 -0.28
CA GLU A 293 14.65 -31.81 -0.69
C GLU A 293 14.25 -30.51 0.00
N LYS A 294 14.57 -30.35 1.28
CA LYS A 294 14.36 -29.09 2.02
C LYS A 294 15.12 -27.93 1.40
N GLU A 295 16.41 -28.11 1.10
CA GLU A 295 17.21 -27.05 0.47
C GLU A 295 16.69 -26.68 -0.93
N THR A 296 16.24 -27.68 -1.71
CA THR A 296 15.59 -27.42 -3.00
C THR A 296 14.31 -26.59 -2.84
N ALA A 297 13.48 -26.91 -1.85
CA ALA A 297 12.25 -26.17 -1.56
C ALA A 297 12.53 -24.75 -1.07
N LYS A 298 13.52 -24.54 -0.20
CA LYS A 298 13.91 -23.19 0.24
C LYS A 298 14.39 -22.33 -0.93
N ALA A 299 15.15 -22.89 -1.86
CA ALA A 299 15.56 -22.21 -3.08
C ALA A 299 14.37 -21.83 -3.96
N ALA A 300 13.35 -22.69 -4.06
CA ALA A 300 12.11 -22.37 -4.76
C ALA A 300 11.30 -21.26 -4.07
N VAL A 301 11.27 -21.22 -2.72
CA VAL A 301 10.68 -20.10 -1.96
C VAL A 301 11.43 -18.79 -2.21
N ASP A 302 12.76 -18.84 -2.27
CA ASP A 302 13.59 -17.67 -2.62
C ASP A 302 13.28 -17.14 -4.02
N GLN A 303 13.06 -18.04 -4.98
CA GLN A 303 12.67 -17.67 -6.33
C GLN A 303 11.26 -17.04 -6.35
N ALA A 304 10.27 -17.65 -5.72
CA ALA A 304 8.91 -17.10 -5.61
C ALA A 304 8.90 -15.72 -4.92
N LEU A 305 9.73 -15.52 -3.90
CA LEU A 305 9.93 -14.22 -3.25
C LEU A 305 10.49 -13.19 -4.23
N ALA A 306 11.52 -13.54 -5.01
CA ALA A 306 12.12 -12.64 -5.98
C ALA A 306 11.12 -12.25 -7.08
N ASP A 307 10.32 -13.20 -7.56
CA ASP A 307 9.29 -12.97 -8.56
C ASP A 307 8.16 -12.07 -8.01
N ALA A 308 7.72 -12.33 -6.78
CA ALA A 308 6.74 -11.49 -6.09
C ALA A 308 7.24 -10.05 -5.86
N LYS A 309 8.50 -9.87 -5.44
CA LYS A 309 9.12 -8.54 -5.30
C LYS A 309 9.20 -7.80 -6.63
N THR A 310 9.50 -8.52 -7.70
CA THR A 310 9.51 -7.96 -9.07
C THR A 310 8.10 -7.48 -9.45
N ALA A 311 7.07 -8.30 -9.21
CA ALA A 311 5.68 -7.93 -9.47
C ALA A 311 5.23 -6.70 -8.66
N VAL A 312 5.57 -6.63 -7.36
CA VAL A 312 5.30 -5.45 -6.51
C VAL A 312 6.00 -4.20 -7.05
N SER A 313 7.27 -4.31 -7.46
CA SER A 313 8.02 -3.17 -8.00
C SER A 313 7.38 -2.62 -9.28
N GLY A 314 6.87 -3.49 -10.15
CA GLY A 314 6.20 -3.15 -11.41
C GLY A 314 4.73 -2.74 -11.27
N ALA A 315 4.13 -2.82 -10.08
CA ALA A 315 2.73 -2.48 -9.87
C ALA A 315 2.46 -0.99 -10.14
N ALA A 316 1.42 -0.70 -10.93
CA ALA A 316 1.04 0.68 -11.29
C ALA A 316 0.21 1.39 -10.21
N ASP A 317 -0.45 0.63 -9.34
CA ASP A 317 -1.35 1.15 -8.31
C ASP A 317 -1.42 0.20 -7.10
N ALA A 318 -2.16 0.61 -6.07
CA ALA A 318 -2.31 -0.15 -4.83
C ALA A 318 -3.03 -1.50 -5.03
N ALA A 319 -3.93 -1.62 -6.01
CA ALA A 319 -4.64 -2.87 -6.28
C ALA A 319 -3.71 -3.90 -6.94
N ALA A 320 -2.85 -3.44 -7.85
CA ALA A 320 -1.79 -4.27 -8.43
C ALA A 320 -0.77 -4.71 -7.36
N VAL A 321 -0.40 -3.85 -6.41
CA VAL A 321 0.44 -4.23 -5.25
C VAL A 321 -0.22 -5.35 -4.44
N ALA A 322 -1.49 -5.19 -4.06
CA ALA A 322 -2.22 -6.20 -3.29
C ALA A 322 -2.33 -7.55 -4.03
N SER A 323 -2.52 -7.51 -5.36
CA SER A 323 -2.57 -8.71 -6.19
C SER A 323 -1.23 -9.43 -6.25
N ALA A 324 -0.12 -8.68 -6.40
CA ALA A 324 1.23 -9.23 -6.38
C ALA A 324 1.57 -9.88 -5.02
N VAL A 325 1.20 -9.26 -3.90
CA VAL A 325 1.37 -9.85 -2.56
C VAL A 325 0.58 -11.15 -2.43
N THR A 326 -0.68 -11.15 -2.85
CA THR A 326 -1.54 -12.34 -2.76
C THR A 326 -0.98 -13.50 -3.58
N GLY A 327 -0.60 -13.24 -4.84
CA GLY A 327 0.02 -14.24 -5.72
C GLY A 327 1.33 -14.76 -5.17
N GLY A 328 2.23 -13.88 -4.73
CA GLY A 328 3.52 -14.28 -4.17
C GLY A 328 3.40 -15.14 -2.92
N LYS A 329 2.48 -14.83 -2.01
CA LYS A 329 2.21 -15.67 -0.83
C LYS A 329 1.70 -17.05 -1.22
N GLN A 330 0.80 -17.11 -2.20
CA GLN A 330 0.26 -18.37 -2.70
C GLN A 330 1.36 -19.23 -3.33
N GLU A 331 2.23 -18.66 -4.16
CA GLU A 331 3.35 -19.41 -4.76
C GLU A 331 4.29 -20.00 -3.70
N MET A 332 4.59 -19.25 -2.62
CA MET A 332 5.38 -19.78 -1.51
C MET A 332 4.66 -20.93 -0.77
N ASP A 333 3.34 -20.83 -0.58
CA ASP A 333 2.53 -21.89 0.04
C ASP A 333 2.43 -23.14 -0.86
N ASP A 334 2.37 -22.94 -2.18
CA ASP A 334 2.35 -24.01 -3.18
C ASP A 334 3.68 -24.78 -3.21
N VAL A 335 4.81 -24.17 -2.82
CA VAL A 335 6.09 -24.88 -2.62
C VAL A 335 6.06 -25.77 -1.37
N TYR A 336 5.49 -25.29 -0.27
CA TYR A 336 5.48 -26.01 1.01
C TYR A 336 4.49 -27.18 1.05
N THR A 337 3.28 -26.98 0.52
CA THR A 337 2.17 -27.94 0.58
C THR A 337 2.53 -29.37 0.12
N PRO A 338 3.15 -29.61 -1.06
CA PRO A 338 3.51 -30.95 -1.49
C PRO A 338 4.57 -31.59 -0.58
N LEU A 339 5.51 -30.81 -0.06
CA LEU A 339 6.58 -31.29 0.80
C LEU A 339 6.05 -31.73 2.17
N ALA A 340 5.10 -30.98 2.73
CA ALA A 340 4.39 -31.37 3.94
C ALA A 340 3.59 -32.68 3.73
N GLY A 341 2.98 -32.86 2.55
CA GLY A 341 2.32 -34.11 2.18
C GLY A 341 3.29 -35.29 2.10
N GLN A 342 4.50 -35.08 1.55
CA GLN A 342 5.55 -36.10 1.47
C GLN A 342 6.09 -36.50 2.85
N ASP A 343 6.26 -35.53 3.77
CA ASP A 343 6.67 -35.80 5.15
C ASP A 343 5.76 -36.84 5.81
N GLN A 344 4.45 -36.63 5.69
CA GLN A 344 3.45 -37.56 6.23
C GLN A 344 3.47 -38.91 5.48
N GLY A 345 3.56 -38.90 4.15
CA GLY A 345 3.62 -40.13 3.35
C GLY A 345 4.82 -41.02 3.69
N ASN A 346 5.97 -40.43 4.02
CA ASN A 346 7.17 -41.17 4.43
C ASN A 346 7.00 -41.85 5.81
N VAL A 347 6.23 -41.24 6.72
CA VAL A 347 5.86 -41.89 7.99
C VAL A 347 4.97 -43.11 7.74
N ASP A 348 3.99 -42.99 6.84
CA ASP A 348 3.05 -44.08 6.54
C ASP A 348 3.78 -45.26 5.87
N LEU A 349 4.64 -45.00 4.89
CA LEU A 349 5.50 -46.03 4.28
C LEU A 349 6.41 -46.72 5.30
N ALA A 350 6.98 -45.97 6.25
CA ALA A 350 7.80 -46.55 7.31
C ALA A 350 6.98 -47.44 8.25
N LYS A 351 5.73 -47.07 8.56
CA LYS A 351 4.81 -47.90 9.36
C LYS A 351 4.39 -49.18 8.65
N ASP A 352 4.09 -49.11 7.37
CA ASP A 352 3.73 -50.28 6.57
C ASP A 352 4.89 -51.27 6.50
N LYS A 353 6.10 -50.76 6.22
CA LYS A 353 7.32 -51.57 6.23
C LYS A 353 7.59 -52.19 7.61
N ALA A 354 7.52 -51.40 8.67
CA ALA A 354 7.72 -51.86 10.05
C ALA A 354 6.71 -52.96 10.44
N THR A 355 5.45 -52.82 10.02
CA THR A 355 4.40 -53.82 10.26
C THR A 355 4.69 -55.12 9.50
N SER A 356 5.08 -55.03 8.23
CA SER A 356 5.46 -56.19 7.42
C SER A 356 6.69 -56.91 8.00
N ASP A 357 7.72 -56.17 8.42
CA ASP A 357 8.93 -56.74 9.01
C ASP A 357 8.63 -57.47 10.35
N LEU A 358 7.63 -57.01 11.10
CA LEU A 358 7.16 -57.66 12.32
C LEU A 358 6.40 -58.96 12.02
N ASP A 359 5.55 -58.97 10.99
CA ASP A 359 4.83 -60.18 10.56
C ASP A 359 5.79 -61.27 10.10
N ASP A 360 6.78 -60.92 9.28
CA ASP A 360 7.81 -61.84 8.83
C ASP A 360 8.62 -62.42 10.00
N ALA A 361 8.97 -61.58 10.98
CA ALA A 361 9.70 -62.01 12.17
C ALA A 361 8.86 -62.97 13.03
N ALA A 362 7.58 -62.67 13.23
CA ALA A 362 6.65 -63.52 13.96
C ALA A 362 6.46 -64.88 13.28
N GLU A 363 6.31 -64.91 11.95
CA GLU A 363 6.15 -66.16 11.20
C GLU A 363 7.40 -67.05 11.30
N LYS A 364 8.60 -66.45 11.13
CA LYS A 364 9.87 -67.16 11.31
C LYS A 364 10.02 -67.71 12.73
N ALA A 365 9.67 -66.92 13.74
CA ALA A 365 9.70 -67.34 15.13
C ALA A 365 8.77 -68.52 15.39
N LYS A 366 7.51 -68.48 14.91
CA LYS A 366 6.56 -69.60 15.06
C LYS A 366 7.03 -70.88 14.37
N LYS A 367 7.65 -70.78 13.18
CA LYS A 367 8.28 -71.93 12.50
C LYS A 367 9.43 -72.51 13.31
N ALA A 368 10.25 -71.68 13.94
CA ALA A 368 11.32 -72.15 14.83
C ALA A 368 10.75 -72.94 16.02
N ILE A 369 9.67 -72.46 16.65
CA ILE A 369 8.97 -73.19 17.73
C ILE A 369 8.47 -74.56 17.27
N ASP A 370 7.94 -74.68 16.04
CA ASP A 370 7.44 -75.95 15.52
C ASP A 370 8.53 -77.02 15.38
N LEU A 371 9.76 -76.59 15.08
CA LEU A 371 10.90 -77.48 14.88
C LEU A 371 11.51 -78.02 16.18
N LEU A 372 11.09 -77.51 17.35
CA LEU A 372 11.59 -77.98 18.65
C LEU A 372 11.02 -79.38 18.99
N PRO A 373 11.83 -80.44 19.05
CA PRO A 373 11.34 -81.83 19.08
C PRO A 373 10.92 -82.34 20.48
N ASN A 374 11.25 -81.61 21.55
CA ASN A 374 11.03 -82.03 22.94
C ASN A 374 9.97 -81.23 23.68
N LEU A 375 9.45 -80.14 23.11
CA LEU A 375 8.26 -79.45 23.62
C LEU A 375 6.97 -80.26 23.38
N SER A 376 6.01 -80.13 24.31
CA SER A 376 4.64 -80.62 24.12
C SER A 376 3.84 -79.75 23.13
N ALA A 377 2.68 -80.24 22.71
CA ALA A 377 1.78 -79.46 21.86
C ALA A 377 1.25 -78.22 22.59
N GLU A 378 0.97 -78.34 23.90
CA GLU A 378 0.50 -77.25 24.76
C GLU A 378 1.57 -76.16 24.91
N GLU A 379 2.84 -76.54 25.10
CA GLU A 379 3.96 -75.60 25.25
C GLU A 379 4.26 -74.85 23.95
N LYS A 380 4.24 -75.55 22.81
CA LYS A 380 4.36 -74.91 21.49
C LYS A 380 3.23 -73.90 21.26
N THR A 381 2.00 -74.26 21.67
CA THR A 381 0.84 -73.36 21.55
C THR A 381 1.00 -72.12 22.44
N ALA A 382 1.49 -72.30 23.68
CA ALA A 382 1.75 -71.19 24.59
C ALA A 382 2.84 -70.24 24.04
N ALA A 383 3.96 -70.77 23.54
CA ALA A 383 5.03 -69.97 22.95
C ALA A 383 4.56 -69.19 21.71
N LYS A 384 3.78 -69.82 20.82
CA LYS A 384 3.20 -69.14 19.65
C LYS A 384 2.23 -68.02 20.04
N THR A 385 1.44 -68.24 21.09
CA THR A 385 0.53 -67.21 21.63
C THR A 385 1.30 -66.04 22.22
N ALA A 386 2.42 -66.29 22.90
CA ALA A 386 3.31 -65.24 23.39
C ALA A 386 3.95 -64.45 22.23
N ILE A 387 4.37 -65.12 21.14
CA ILE A 387 4.86 -64.45 19.91
C ILE A 387 3.76 -63.54 19.33
N ASP A 388 2.53 -64.02 19.20
CA ASP A 388 1.40 -63.21 18.71
C ASP A 388 1.14 -61.98 19.59
N THR A 389 1.20 -62.16 20.91
CA THR A 389 1.01 -61.08 21.87
C THR A 389 2.10 -60.02 21.74
N ALA A 390 3.37 -60.43 21.69
CA ALA A 390 4.51 -59.52 21.51
C ALA A 390 4.44 -58.79 20.16
N THR A 391 4.09 -59.50 19.09
CA THR A 391 3.96 -58.93 17.73
C THR A 391 2.85 -57.89 17.68
N ASN A 392 1.67 -58.19 18.24
CA ASN A 392 0.56 -57.24 18.28
C ASN A 392 0.88 -55.99 19.13
N ALA A 393 1.57 -56.17 20.25
CA ALA A 393 2.04 -55.04 21.06
C ALA A 393 3.01 -54.13 20.27
N ALA A 394 3.93 -54.73 19.50
CA ALA A 394 4.86 -54.00 18.65
C ALA A 394 4.15 -53.27 17.50
N LYS A 395 3.17 -53.89 16.83
CA LYS A 395 2.36 -53.25 15.79
C LYS A 395 1.60 -52.05 16.32
N ASN A 396 1.05 -52.13 17.54
CA ASN A 396 0.41 -50.98 18.18
C ASN A 396 1.39 -49.84 18.45
N ALA A 397 2.62 -50.15 18.85
CA ALA A 397 3.67 -49.15 19.03
C ALA A 397 4.09 -48.49 17.70
N VAL A 398 4.19 -49.28 16.61
CA VAL A 398 4.44 -48.77 15.25
C VAL A 398 3.32 -47.85 14.78
N ALA A 399 2.06 -48.24 14.97
CA ALA A 399 0.91 -47.42 14.59
C ALA A 399 0.92 -46.06 15.30
N GLY A 400 1.36 -46.02 16.56
CA GLY A 400 1.51 -44.81 17.37
C GLY A 400 2.73 -43.94 17.07
N ALA A 401 3.64 -44.35 16.18
CA ALA A 401 4.83 -43.56 15.85
C ALA A 401 4.47 -42.30 15.04
N SER A 402 5.11 -41.18 15.35
CA SER A 402 4.96 -39.92 14.61
C SER A 402 6.09 -39.64 13.61
N THR A 403 7.12 -40.49 13.58
CA THR A 403 8.27 -40.35 12.68
C THR A 403 8.66 -41.69 12.08
N ALA A 404 9.29 -41.67 10.92
CA ALA A 404 9.81 -42.88 10.27
C ALA A 404 10.82 -43.62 11.18
N ALA A 405 11.69 -42.87 11.86
CA ALA A 405 12.64 -43.43 12.83
C ALA A 405 11.94 -44.04 14.06
N GLY A 406 10.87 -43.42 14.55
CA GLY A 406 10.05 -43.95 15.63
C GLY A 406 9.37 -45.27 15.26
N ALA A 407 8.82 -45.37 14.04
CA ALA A 407 8.23 -46.59 13.52
C ALA A 407 9.27 -47.73 13.43
N ALA A 408 10.45 -47.42 12.88
CA ALA A 408 11.56 -48.38 12.80
C ALA A 408 12.04 -48.85 14.18
N ALA A 409 12.17 -47.93 15.15
CA ALA A 409 12.57 -48.27 16.52
C ALA A 409 11.54 -49.16 17.23
N ALA A 410 10.24 -48.90 17.04
CA ALA A 410 9.17 -49.72 17.59
C ALA A 410 9.19 -51.15 17.00
N ALA A 411 9.40 -51.29 15.69
CA ALA A 411 9.56 -52.60 15.07
C ALA A 411 10.78 -53.35 15.59
N ALA A 412 11.94 -52.70 15.70
CA ALA A 412 13.16 -53.31 16.21
C ALA A 412 12.99 -53.81 17.66
N ALA A 413 12.33 -53.02 18.52
CA ALA A 413 12.02 -53.43 19.89
C ALA A 413 11.08 -54.66 19.91
N GLY A 414 10.07 -54.70 19.03
CA GLY A 414 9.16 -55.84 18.87
C GLY A 414 9.84 -57.12 18.37
N GLN A 415 10.76 -56.98 17.42
CA GLN A 415 11.57 -58.11 16.95
C GLN A 415 12.45 -58.69 18.07
N SER A 416 12.98 -57.82 18.94
CA SER A 416 13.77 -58.26 20.11
C SER A 416 12.93 -59.08 21.09
N THR A 417 11.70 -58.64 21.40
CA THR A 417 10.80 -59.40 22.29
C THR A 417 10.33 -60.71 21.67
N VAL A 418 10.04 -60.74 20.36
CA VAL A 418 9.74 -61.99 19.65
C VAL A 418 10.92 -62.97 19.71
N ALA A 419 12.16 -62.47 19.54
CA ALA A 419 13.36 -63.30 19.63
C ALA A 419 13.58 -63.85 21.05
N GLU A 420 13.27 -63.08 22.10
CA GLU A 420 13.34 -63.51 23.50
C GLU A 420 12.39 -64.69 23.76
N VAL A 421 11.14 -64.63 23.26
CA VAL A 421 10.19 -65.76 23.38
C VAL A 421 10.71 -67.04 22.71
N VAL A 422 11.38 -66.91 21.56
CA VAL A 422 12.01 -68.06 20.89
C VAL A 422 13.18 -68.62 21.70
N ALA A 423 13.99 -67.76 22.31
CA ALA A 423 15.10 -68.17 23.16
C ALA A 423 14.61 -68.95 24.39
N ASP A 424 13.56 -68.46 25.06
CA ASP A 424 12.94 -69.13 26.21
C ASP A 424 12.41 -70.52 25.85
N ALA A 425 11.71 -70.64 24.72
CA ALA A 425 11.21 -71.92 24.24
C ALA A 425 12.33 -72.89 23.86
N THR A 426 13.41 -72.39 23.24
CA THR A 426 14.58 -73.20 22.89
C THR A 426 15.28 -73.72 24.15
N LEU A 427 15.39 -72.88 25.19
CA LEU A 427 15.92 -73.29 26.49
C LEU A 427 15.04 -74.36 27.14
N LEU A 428 13.72 -74.22 27.05
CA LEU A 428 12.79 -75.22 27.56
C LEU A 428 12.92 -76.57 26.82
N ASP A 429 13.08 -76.55 25.49
CA ASP A 429 13.35 -77.76 24.70
C ASP A 429 14.62 -78.48 25.16
N ALA A 430 15.70 -77.72 25.34
CA ALA A 430 16.96 -78.25 25.82
C ALA A 430 16.84 -78.86 27.21
N LYS A 431 16.07 -78.23 28.11
CA LYS A 431 15.74 -78.79 29.43
C LYS A 431 15.00 -80.13 29.28
N HIS A 432 13.99 -80.21 28.41
CA HIS A 432 13.25 -81.44 28.15
C HIS A 432 14.12 -82.55 27.54
N ALA A 433 14.99 -82.21 26.61
CA ALA A 433 15.95 -83.14 26.01
C ALA A 433 16.85 -83.76 27.07
N ALA A 434 17.44 -82.93 27.94
CA ALA A 434 18.33 -83.38 28.99
C ALA A 434 17.61 -84.18 30.09
N VAL A 435 16.34 -83.86 30.40
CA VAL A 435 15.51 -84.71 31.28
C VAL A 435 15.28 -86.09 30.68
N LYS A 436 14.94 -86.18 29.38
CA LYS A 436 14.81 -87.48 28.68
C LYS A 436 16.10 -88.28 28.70
N GLU A 437 17.25 -87.64 28.50
CA GLU A 437 18.56 -88.30 28.55
C GLU A 437 18.87 -88.82 29.96
N LEU A 438 18.59 -88.04 31.00
CA LEU A 438 18.74 -88.47 32.39
C LEU A 438 17.83 -89.66 32.71
N ASP A 439 16.58 -89.65 32.23
CA ASP A 439 15.66 -90.77 32.39
C ASP A 439 16.18 -92.04 31.71
N ALA A 440 16.67 -91.93 30.46
CA ALA A 440 17.27 -93.05 29.74
C ALA A 440 18.53 -93.61 30.43
N LYS A 441 19.39 -92.72 30.95
CA LYS A 441 20.56 -93.11 31.75
C LYS A 441 20.15 -93.81 33.03
N ALA A 442 19.21 -93.25 33.80
CA ALA A 442 18.71 -93.87 35.02
C ALA A 442 18.08 -95.25 34.76
N ALA A 443 17.35 -95.43 33.66
CA ALA A 443 16.82 -96.72 33.24
C ALA A 443 17.94 -97.73 32.95
N SER A 444 18.90 -97.38 32.06
CA SER A 444 20.05 -98.24 31.72
C SER A 444 20.86 -98.66 32.95
N VAL A 445 21.00 -97.76 33.91
CA VAL A 445 21.64 -98.00 35.19
C VAL A 445 20.88 -99.02 36.03
N LYS A 446 19.56 -98.90 36.13
CA LYS A 446 18.73 -99.85 36.88
C LYS A 446 18.78 -101.24 36.25
N ASP A 447 18.79 -101.32 34.92
CA ASP A 447 18.97 -102.58 34.18
C ASP A 447 20.32 -103.22 34.52
N ALA A 448 21.39 -102.42 34.62
CA ALA A 448 22.71 -102.90 35.03
C ALA A 448 22.71 -103.41 36.49
N ILE A 449 22.01 -102.73 37.41
CA ILE A 449 21.83 -103.18 38.80
C ILE A 449 21.08 -104.51 38.84
N ASP A 450 20.06 -104.68 38.00
CA ASP A 450 19.31 -105.94 37.89
C ASP A 450 20.17 -107.11 37.43
N ALA A 451 21.10 -106.87 36.51
CA ALA A 451 22.00 -107.89 35.97
C ALA A 451 23.11 -108.36 36.94
N LEU A 452 23.34 -107.68 38.08
CA LEU A 452 24.40 -108.04 39.04
C LEU A 452 24.17 -109.43 39.67
N GLN A 453 25.22 -110.27 39.71
CA GLN A 453 25.18 -111.58 40.36
C GLN A 453 25.80 -111.51 41.78
N ASN A 454 25.31 -112.33 42.72
CA ASN A 454 25.73 -112.38 44.13
C ASN A 454 25.36 -111.16 45.02
N VAL A 455 24.31 -110.42 44.66
CA VAL A 455 23.72 -109.34 45.47
C VAL A 455 22.26 -109.69 45.77
N SER A 456 21.79 -109.47 47.00
CA SER A 456 20.41 -109.81 47.38
C SER A 456 19.40 -108.87 46.71
N ALA A 457 18.16 -109.34 46.51
CA ALA A 457 17.08 -108.54 45.95
C ALA A 457 16.84 -107.23 46.75
N ALA A 458 16.92 -107.28 48.08
CA ALA A 458 16.75 -106.11 48.94
C ALA A 458 17.86 -105.05 48.76
N GLU A 459 19.11 -105.48 48.52
CA GLU A 459 20.24 -104.58 48.25
C GLU A 459 20.11 -103.92 46.86
N LYS A 460 19.62 -104.67 45.85
CA LYS A 460 19.32 -104.11 44.52
C LYS A 460 18.19 -103.09 44.56
N GLU A 461 17.10 -103.36 45.27
CA GLU A 461 15.98 -102.42 45.45
C GLU A 461 16.44 -101.11 46.08
N THR A 462 17.30 -101.20 47.10
CA THR A 462 17.90 -100.03 47.79
C THR A 462 18.79 -99.21 46.85
N ALA A 463 19.59 -99.87 46.01
CA ALA A 463 20.42 -99.19 45.01
C ALA A 463 19.59 -98.50 43.92
N LYS A 464 18.51 -99.13 43.44
CA LYS A 464 17.58 -98.52 42.48
C LYS A 464 16.86 -97.30 43.07
N ALA A 465 16.42 -97.38 44.33
CA ALA A 465 15.82 -96.24 45.03
C ALA A 465 16.80 -95.06 45.18
N ALA A 466 18.10 -95.34 45.38
CA ALA A 466 19.13 -94.31 45.36
C ALA A 466 19.32 -93.68 43.97
N VAL A 467 19.23 -94.47 42.89
CA VAL A 467 19.24 -93.95 41.51
C VAL A 467 18.02 -93.07 41.25
N ASP A 468 16.84 -93.47 41.72
CA ASP A 468 15.63 -92.64 41.66
C ASP A 468 15.76 -91.32 42.42
N GLN A 469 16.38 -91.35 43.61
CA GLN A 469 16.66 -90.14 44.38
C GLN A 469 17.62 -89.20 43.64
N VAL A 470 18.70 -89.73 43.04
CA VAL A 470 19.65 -88.91 42.26
C VAL A 470 18.99 -88.34 41.00
N LEU A 471 18.13 -89.11 40.33
CA LEU A 471 17.36 -88.65 39.18
C LEU A 471 16.38 -87.54 39.58
N ALA A 472 15.68 -87.70 40.71
CA ALA A 472 14.78 -86.69 41.26
C ALA A 472 15.54 -85.40 41.60
N ASP A 473 16.67 -85.51 42.31
CA ASP A 473 17.52 -84.37 42.66
C ASP A 473 18.05 -83.65 41.40
N ALA A 474 18.44 -84.38 40.36
CA ALA A 474 18.89 -83.82 39.09
C ALA A 474 17.77 -83.09 38.34
N LYS A 475 16.56 -83.67 38.28
CA LYS A 475 15.37 -83.02 37.69
C LYS A 475 14.98 -81.75 38.46
N THR A 476 15.04 -81.78 39.79
CA THR A 476 14.79 -80.60 40.63
C THR A 476 15.84 -79.53 40.40
N ALA A 477 17.12 -79.88 40.26
CA ALA A 477 18.19 -78.93 39.96
C ALA A 477 18.05 -78.26 38.59
N MET A 478 17.48 -78.95 37.58
CA MET A 478 17.22 -78.37 36.24
C MET A 478 16.00 -77.45 36.19
N ASN A 479 15.04 -77.66 37.10
CA ASN A 479 13.83 -76.84 37.24
C ASN A 479 13.99 -75.71 38.28
N GLY A 480 15.10 -75.68 39.03
CA GLY A 480 15.42 -74.66 40.03
C GLY A 480 16.29 -73.53 39.48
N ASP A 481 15.90 -72.31 39.84
CA ASP A 481 16.47 -70.98 39.55
C ASP A 481 16.47 -70.50 38.09
N ALA A 482 15.52 -69.62 37.83
CA ALA A 482 15.25 -68.89 36.60
C ALA A 482 16.26 -67.76 36.27
N ASP A 483 17.44 -67.71 36.90
CA ASP A 483 18.38 -66.58 36.76
C ASP A 483 19.87 -66.96 36.63
N ALA A 484 20.18 -68.26 36.60
CA ALA A 484 21.49 -68.71 36.11
C ALA A 484 21.38 -68.87 34.60
N VAL A 485 22.16 -68.11 33.83
CA VAL A 485 22.41 -68.41 32.41
C VAL A 485 23.05 -69.80 32.36
N ILE A 486 22.21 -70.82 32.23
CA ILE A 486 22.66 -72.17 31.94
C ILE A 486 22.98 -72.15 30.44
N ASP A 487 24.18 -71.72 30.10
CA ASP A 487 24.70 -71.99 28.76
C ASP A 487 24.75 -73.52 28.55
N ALA A 488 24.81 -73.95 27.29
CA ALA A 488 24.90 -75.37 26.97
C ALA A 488 26.08 -76.07 27.69
N ALA A 489 27.11 -75.32 28.11
CA ALA A 489 28.25 -75.81 28.86
C ALA A 489 27.96 -76.05 30.35
N ALA A 490 27.02 -75.32 30.97
CA ALA A 490 26.52 -75.56 32.32
C ALA A 490 25.59 -76.78 32.37
N VAL A 491 24.76 -77.02 31.34
CA VAL A 491 24.01 -78.28 31.17
C VAL A 491 24.99 -79.45 31.05
N ALA A 492 26.00 -79.33 30.18
CA ALA A 492 27.03 -80.36 30.02
C ALA A 492 27.80 -80.59 31.33
N SER A 493 28.14 -79.53 32.08
CA SER A 493 28.85 -79.63 33.35
C SER A 493 28.00 -80.30 34.44
N ALA A 494 26.70 -80.04 34.52
CA ALA A 494 25.79 -80.71 35.44
C ALA A 494 25.60 -82.20 35.10
N VAL A 495 25.53 -82.55 33.81
CA VAL A 495 25.53 -83.95 33.35
C VAL A 495 26.86 -84.64 33.69
N THR A 496 27.99 -83.92 33.55
CA THR A 496 29.32 -84.45 33.89
C THR A 496 29.50 -84.61 35.40
N GLU A 497 29.04 -83.66 36.20
CA GLU A 497 29.13 -83.67 37.67
C GLU A 497 28.15 -84.71 38.28
N GLY A 498 26.95 -84.82 37.71
CA GLY A 498 26.01 -85.91 37.98
C GLY A 498 26.64 -87.27 37.68
N SER A 499 27.27 -87.43 36.50
CA SER A 499 28.01 -88.65 36.13
C SER A 499 29.21 -88.93 37.04
N ARG A 500 29.92 -87.89 37.54
CA ARG A 500 31.03 -88.04 38.51
C ARG A 500 30.54 -88.48 39.89
N ARG A 501 29.45 -87.91 40.41
CA ARG A 501 28.82 -88.38 41.67
C ARG A 501 28.32 -89.82 41.51
N TRP A 502 27.89 -90.18 40.31
CA TRP A 502 27.46 -91.53 39.96
C TRP A 502 28.62 -92.56 39.95
N MET A 503 29.79 -92.19 39.40
CA MET A 503 31.03 -93.00 39.48
C MET A 503 31.63 -93.09 40.89
N ALA A 504 31.55 -92.01 41.68
CA ALA A 504 32.03 -92.00 43.06
C ALA A 504 31.21 -92.92 43.99
N SER A 505 29.92 -93.14 43.68
CA SER A 505 29.04 -94.04 44.44
C SER A 505 29.25 -95.51 44.09
N THR A 506 29.66 -95.83 42.85
CA THR A 506 29.88 -97.21 42.37
C THR A 506 31.22 -97.83 42.83
N LEU A 507 32.16 -97.03 43.36
CA LEU A 507 33.46 -97.49 43.85
C LEU A 507 33.52 -97.83 45.36
N ILE A 508 32.38 -97.82 46.08
CA ILE A 508 32.35 -98.24 47.49
C ILE A 508 31.59 -99.56 47.60
N SER A 509 32.32 -100.66 47.52
CA SER A 509 31.90 -101.98 47.99
C SER A 509 32.69 -102.40 49.26
N PRO A 510 32.13 -103.30 50.09
CA PRO A 510 32.25 -103.29 51.55
C PRO A 510 33.29 -104.29 52.11
N LEU A 511 33.90 -104.03 53.28
CA LEU A 511 34.35 -105.06 54.25
C LEU A 511 34.91 -104.47 55.58
N ARG A 512 34.08 -104.61 56.62
CA ARG A 512 34.31 -104.91 58.06
C ARG A 512 35.60 -104.52 58.85
N ILE A 513 35.36 -103.70 59.89
CA ILE A 513 35.46 -103.98 61.36
C ILE A 513 36.84 -104.09 62.10
N ARG A 514 36.97 -103.22 63.13
CA ARG A 514 37.70 -103.23 64.44
C ARG A 514 39.24 -103.03 64.42
N ALA A 515 39.85 -102.24 65.30
CA ALA A 515 39.55 -101.99 66.71
C ALA A 515 40.16 -100.65 67.25
N THR A 516 39.43 -100.01 68.18
CA THR A 516 39.82 -99.25 69.42
C THR A 516 41.23 -98.61 69.56
N SER A 517 41.48 -97.44 70.16
CA SER A 517 40.74 -96.60 71.13
C SER A 517 41.55 -95.33 71.51
N ILE A 518 40.90 -94.42 72.28
CA ILE A 518 41.46 -93.41 73.24
C ILE A 518 41.96 -92.08 72.62
N SER A 519 41.64 -90.86 73.10
CA SER A 519 40.81 -90.33 74.21
C SER A 519 40.84 -88.77 74.22
N ARG A 520 39.84 -88.16 74.89
CA ARG A 520 39.75 -86.79 75.47
C ARG A 520 39.54 -85.60 74.51
N ARG A 521 38.33 -85.00 74.50
CA ARG A 521 37.86 -83.85 75.32
C ARG A 521 38.73 -82.58 75.19
N THR A 522 38.21 -81.49 74.61
CA THR A 522 37.65 -80.33 75.37
C THR A 522 37.19 -79.14 74.48
N LYS A 523 36.05 -78.55 74.91
CA LYS A 523 35.66 -77.13 74.99
C LYS A 523 35.46 -76.23 73.73
N ARG A 524 34.17 -75.95 73.49
CA ARG A 524 33.48 -74.63 73.36
C ARG A 524 34.32 -73.34 73.32
N ARG A 525 33.98 -72.42 72.39
CA ARG A 525 33.30 -71.11 72.61
C ARG A 525 33.09 -70.33 71.28
N ARG A 526 31.84 -69.95 70.97
CA ARG A 526 31.23 -68.58 70.89
C ARG A 526 31.73 -67.72 69.70
N ILE A 527 30.89 -67.42 68.69
CA ILE A 527 29.78 -66.43 68.60
C ILE A 527 30.27 -64.98 68.43
N LEU A 528 29.58 -64.25 67.52
CA LEU A 528 29.50 -62.79 67.23
C LEU A 528 30.43 -62.32 66.08
N THR A 529 30.05 -61.48 65.10
CA THR A 529 28.82 -60.68 64.84
C THR A 529 28.92 -59.97 63.47
N ARG A 530 27.76 -59.80 62.81
CA ARG A 530 27.23 -58.58 62.14
C ARG A 530 27.99 -57.89 60.98
N ARG A 531 27.34 -57.93 59.80
CA ARG A 531 27.00 -56.81 58.86
C ARG A 531 26.67 -55.48 59.60
N PRO A 532 26.54 -54.27 58.99
CA PRO A 532 26.43 -53.91 57.54
C PRO A 532 27.14 -52.58 57.17
N LEU A 533 27.07 -52.15 55.89
CA LEU A 533 26.48 -50.86 55.43
C LEU A 533 27.03 -50.37 54.07
N TRP A 534 26.08 -50.14 53.17
CA TRP A 534 25.93 -49.06 52.17
C TRP A 534 27.13 -48.15 51.83
N ARG A 535 27.37 -47.91 50.53
CA ARG A 535 27.08 -46.61 49.86
C ARG A 535 27.33 -46.57 48.34
N ARG A 536 26.48 -45.77 47.70
CA ARG A 536 26.53 -45.17 46.34
C ARG A 536 27.78 -44.31 46.09
N MET A 537 28.20 -44.20 44.83
CA MET A 537 28.61 -42.97 44.09
C MET A 537 28.90 -43.40 42.63
N ARG A 538 28.24 -42.94 41.55
CA ARG A 538 28.01 -41.61 40.95
C ARG A 538 29.27 -40.97 40.35
N LEU A 539 29.11 -40.53 39.08
CA LEU A 539 29.97 -39.72 38.19
C LEU A 539 31.08 -40.47 37.43
N MET A 540 31.30 -40.24 36.12
CA MET A 540 31.47 -38.92 35.52
C MET A 540 31.18 -38.87 34.00
N ARG A 541 30.54 -37.77 33.59
CA ARG A 541 30.39 -37.26 32.22
C ARG A 541 31.28 -36.02 32.11
N CYS A 542 32.10 -35.90 31.07
CA CYS A 542 32.74 -34.72 30.44
C CYS A 542 33.91 -35.26 29.59
N ARG A 543 34.25 -34.83 28.37
CA ARG A 543 33.87 -33.68 27.54
C ARG A 543 34.49 -33.93 26.15
N THR A 544 33.73 -33.81 25.07
CA THR A 544 33.96 -33.03 23.82
C THR A 544 32.91 -33.44 22.81
#